data_AF-A0A1S1Z1P3-F1
#
_entry.id   AF-A0A1S1Z1P3-F1
#
_cell.length_a   1.000
_cell.length_b   1.000
_cell.length_c   1.000
_cell.angle_alpha   90.00
_cell.angle_beta   90.00
_cell.angle_gamma   90.00
#
_symmetry.space_group_name_H-M   'P 1'
#
loop_
_entity.id
_entity.type
_entity.pdbx_description
1 polymer ?
#
loop_
_entity_poly.entity_id
_entity_poly.type
_entity_poly.pdbx_seq_one_letter_code
_entity_poly.pdbx_strand_id
1 'polypeptide(L)'
;MPIVVIAQSIISAISIPTEADNINIHMNDGELVSLTKRELKQKHSTPTDIVYKRNKEYHNIAVADIDYIRYESLDTYDKTANFIDEYNIMIKELDQHVLDYYNTKRYRKSRTSQTLAVAGWTLAVAGNPIFWAVAPIPTTQAALTMKQVDKAYVLNGSEWKACKKFQKEKIKALKEKAQQNKEVKESPFEIYRLSSPTPYQEHFNKNLEI
;
A
#
# COMPACT_ATOMS: atom_id res chain seq x y z
N MET A 1 13.86 26.61 15.57
CA MET A 1 12.58 26.50 14.82
C MET A 1 12.72 25.98 13.39
N PRO A 2 13.62 26.47 12.50
CA PRO A 2 13.69 25.97 11.11
C PRO A 2 14.14 24.51 11.01
N ILE A 3 15.05 24.06 11.89
CA ILE A 3 15.55 22.67 11.92
C ILE A 3 14.43 21.65 12.23
N VAL A 4 13.47 22.01 13.08
CA VAL A 4 12.35 21.13 13.45
C VAL A 4 11.37 20.97 12.27
N VAL A 5 11.14 22.03 11.51
CA VAL A 5 10.29 22.00 10.31
C VAL A 5 10.95 21.18 9.20
N ILE A 6 12.27 21.31 9.03
CA ILE A 6 13.06 20.53 8.07
C ILE A 6 13.13 19.05 8.49
N ALA A 7 13.29 18.75 9.77
CA ALA A 7 13.27 17.38 10.27
C ALA A 7 11.88 16.73 10.11
N GLN A 8 10.78 17.44 10.41
CA GLN A 8 9.43 16.95 10.17
C GLN A 8 9.17 16.70 8.69
N SER A 9 9.64 17.57 7.79
CA SER A 9 9.45 17.38 6.35
C SER A 9 10.27 16.21 5.82
N ILE A 10 11.50 16.00 6.28
CA ILE A 10 12.32 14.81 5.93
C ILE A 10 11.67 13.52 6.45
N ILE A 11 11.22 13.48 7.71
CA ILE A 11 10.52 12.31 8.29
C ILE A 11 9.19 12.04 7.57
N SER A 12 8.50 13.08 7.06
CA SER A 12 7.30 12.92 6.25
C SER A 12 7.57 12.45 4.81
N ALA A 13 8.75 12.79 4.27
CA ALA A 13 9.17 12.44 2.91
C ALA A 13 9.70 11.00 2.83
N ILE A 14 10.26 10.47 3.93
CA ILE A 14 10.53 9.04 4.09
C ILE A 14 9.19 8.36 4.44
N SER A 15 8.27 8.34 3.48
CA SER A 15 7.10 7.47 3.54
C SER A 15 7.58 6.04 3.41
N ILE A 16 7.94 5.43 4.53
CA ILE A 16 8.20 3.99 4.60
C ILE A 16 6.92 3.31 4.09
N PRO A 17 6.96 2.54 2.99
CA PRO A 17 5.79 1.79 2.54
C PRO A 17 5.36 0.88 3.69
N THR A 18 4.11 1.06 4.13
CA THR A 18 3.52 0.27 5.20
C THR A 18 2.67 -0.85 4.61
N GLU A 19 2.28 -1.84 5.41
CA GLU A 19 1.33 -2.89 4.98
C GLU A 19 0.04 -2.31 4.39
N ALA A 20 -0.34 -1.08 4.77
CA ALA A 20 -1.44 -0.33 4.19
C ALA A 20 -1.27 -0.02 2.68
N ASP A 21 -0.04 0.07 2.19
CA ASP A 21 0.28 0.35 0.78
C ASP A 21 0.54 -0.94 -0.03
N ASN A 22 0.48 -2.09 0.64
CA ASN A 22 0.76 -3.40 0.06
C ASN A 22 -0.52 -4.20 -0.20
N ILE A 23 -0.38 -5.18 -1.07
CA ILE A 23 -1.32 -6.26 -1.32
C ILE A 23 -0.87 -7.41 -0.43
N ASN A 24 -1.71 -7.83 0.51
CA ASN A 24 -1.40 -8.92 1.42
C ASN A 24 -2.06 -10.20 0.90
N ILE A 25 -1.25 -11.08 0.33
CA ILE A 25 -1.67 -12.37 -0.23
C ILE A 25 -1.47 -13.42 0.85
N HIS A 26 -2.56 -14.08 1.25
CA HIS A 26 -2.52 -15.20 2.17
C HIS A 26 -2.53 -16.50 1.36
N MET A 27 -1.50 -17.31 1.57
CA MET A 27 -1.30 -18.60 0.89
C MET A 27 -1.97 -19.73 1.69
N ASN A 28 -2.32 -20.83 1.02
CA ASN A 28 -2.96 -22.01 1.62
C ASN A 28 -2.10 -22.70 2.70
N ASP A 29 -0.78 -22.53 2.63
CA ASP A 29 0.19 -23.04 3.62
C ASP A 29 0.32 -22.14 4.86
N GLY A 30 -0.39 -21.01 4.89
CA GLY A 30 -0.35 -20.02 5.96
C GLY A 30 0.75 -18.96 5.78
N GLU A 31 1.51 -18.98 4.69
CA GLU A 31 2.48 -17.93 4.38
C GLU A 31 1.77 -16.61 3.99
N LEU A 32 2.33 -15.49 4.43
CA LEU A 32 1.87 -14.14 4.08
C LEU A 32 2.86 -13.48 3.13
N VAL A 33 2.45 -13.30 1.87
CA VAL A 33 3.23 -12.56 0.88
C VAL A 33 2.67 -11.16 0.74
N SER A 34 3.38 -10.18 1.30
CA SER A 34 3.06 -8.76 1.15
C SER A 34 3.79 -8.19 -0.08
N LEU A 35 3.05 -7.70 -1.07
CA LEU A 35 3.56 -7.16 -2.33
C LEU A 35 3.20 -5.68 -2.49
N THR A 36 4.16 -4.84 -2.86
CA THR A 36 3.86 -3.47 -3.29
C THR A 36 3.35 -3.45 -4.73
N LYS A 37 2.56 -2.42 -5.08
CA LYS A 37 2.12 -2.21 -6.48
C LYS A 37 3.27 -2.18 -7.50
N ARG A 38 4.47 -1.74 -7.09
CA ARG A 38 5.64 -1.62 -7.98
C ARG A 38 6.31 -2.96 -8.26
N GLU A 39 6.24 -3.89 -7.31
CA GLU A 39 6.77 -5.24 -7.45
C GLU A 39 5.89 -6.08 -8.37
N LEU A 40 4.58 -5.82 -8.40
CA LEU A 40 3.64 -6.58 -9.21
C LEU A 40 3.84 -6.31 -10.73
N LYS A 41 3.99 -7.39 -11.51
CA LYS A 41 4.23 -7.33 -12.95
C LYS A 41 3.03 -7.86 -13.72
N GLN A 42 2.00 -7.01 -13.83
CA GLN A 42 0.74 -7.33 -14.52
C GLN A 42 0.95 -7.90 -15.94
N LYS A 43 1.89 -7.31 -16.71
CA LYS A 43 2.17 -7.75 -18.09
C LYS A 43 2.81 -9.14 -18.21
N HIS A 44 3.40 -9.65 -17.14
CA HIS A 44 4.06 -10.95 -17.11
C HIS A 44 3.25 -12.00 -16.36
N SER A 45 2.14 -11.61 -15.75
CA SER A 45 1.26 -12.51 -15.01
C SER A 45 0.32 -13.22 -15.99
N THR A 46 0.10 -14.50 -15.76
CA THR A 46 -0.80 -15.36 -16.53
C THR A 46 -2.03 -15.70 -15.68
N PRO A 47 -3.10 -16.25 -16.28
CA PRO A 47 -4.27 -16.72 -15.53
C PRO A 47 -3.97 -17.69 -14.36
N THR A 48 -2.82 -18.37 -14.44
CA THR A 48 -2.38 -19.39 -13.48
C THR A 48 -1.33 -18.89 -12.51
N ASP A 49 -0.59 -17.82 -12.84
CA ASP A 49 0.59 -17.40 -12.10
C ASP A 49 0.67 -15.87 -11.98
N ILE A 50 0.82 -15.40 -10.75
CA ILE A 50 1.10 -13.99 -10.44
C ILE A 50 2.61 -13.81 -10.38
N VAL A 51 3.13 -12.95 -11.26
CA VAL A 51 4.57 -12.64 -11.31
C VAL A 51 4.86 -11.34 -10.57
N TYR A 52 5.80 -11.38 -9.64
CA TYR A 52 6.31 -10.20 -8.95
C TYR A 52 7.84 -10.14 -8.99
N LYS A 53 8.37 -8.92 -8.92
CA LYS A 53 9.81 -8.65 -8.97
C LYS A 53 10.30 -8.12 -7.64
N ARG A 54 11.21 -8.85 -6.96
CA ARG A 54 11.84 -8.45 -5.70
C ARG A 54 13.35 -8.64 -5.82
N ASN A 55 14.16 -7.71 -5.29
CA ASN A 55 15.62 -7.79 -5.32
C ASN A 55 16.25 -8.07 -6.70
N LYS A 56 15.61 -7.58 -7.78
CA LYS A 56 15.96 -7.82 -9.20
C LYS A 56 15.64 -9.22 -9.74
N GLU A 57 15.11 -10.12 -8.92
CA GLU A 57 14.66 -11.46 -9.30
C GLU A 57 13.16 -11.48 -9.56
N TYR A 58 12.72 -12.41 -10.42
CA TYR A 58 11.31 -12.67 -10.69
C TYR A 58 10.88 -13.89 -9.87
N HIS A 59 9.78 -13.73 -9.17
CA HIS A 59 9.14 -14.78 -8.40
C HIS A 59 7.72 -14.96 -8.91
N ASN A 60 7.27 -16.22 -8.93
CA ASN A 60 5.95 -16.60 -9.38
C ASN A 60 5.18 -17.20 -8.21
N ILE A 61 3.92 -16.81 -8.07
CA ILE A 61 2.96 -17.38 -7.13
C ILE A 61 1.88 -18.06 -7.95
N ALA A 62 1.69 -19.36 -7.78
CA ALA A 62 0.60 -20.05 -8.43
C ALA A 62 -0.73 -19.59 -7.81
N VAL A 63 -1.70 -19.24 -8.65
CA VAL A 63 -3.03 -18.77 -8.21
C VAL A 63 -3.74 -19.81 -7.36
N ALA A 64 -3.53 -21.10 -7.63
CA ALA A 64 -4.10 -22.21 -6.88
C ALA A 64 -3.62 -22.29 -5.43
N ASP A 65 -2.45 -21.71 -5.12
CA ASP A 65 -1.86 -21.73 -3.79
C ASP A 65 -2.33 -20.54 -2.93
N ILE A 66 -3.14 -19.64 -3.50
CA ILE A 66 -3.68 -18.45 -2.81
C ILE A 66 -5.04 -18.81 -2.18
N ASP A 67 -5.14 -18.57 -0.87
CA ASP A 67 -6.40 -18.72 -0.12
C ASP A 67 -7.28 -17.47 -0.31
N TYR A 68 -6.76 -16.31 0.10
CA TYR A 68 -7.45 -15.03 -0.07
C TYR A 68 -6.49 -13.84 -0.12
N ILE A 69 -6.98 -12.74 -0.70
CA ILE A 69 -6.25 -11.47 -0.72
C ILE A 69 -6.93 -10.47 0.21
N ARG A 70 -6.15 -9.86 1.10
CA ARG A 70 -6.61 -8.81 2.03
C ARG A 70 -6.00 -7.47 1.67
N TYR A 71 -6.85 -6.46 1.62
CA TYR A 71 -6.43 -5.07 1.46
C TYR A 71 -6.62 -4.29 2.76
N GLU A 72 -5.66 -3.42 3.04
CA GLU A 72 -5.69 -2.54 4.21
C GLU A 72 -6.08 -1.09 3.86
N SER A 73 -6.17 -0.78 2.56
CA SER A 73 -6.39 0.57 2.01
C SER A 73 -7.28 0.52 0.78
N LEU A 74 -8.27 1.41 0.73
CA LEU A 74 -9.14 1.59 -0.44
C LEU A 74 -8.35 2.08 -1.66
N ASP A 75 -7.30 2.88 -1.47
CA ASP A 75 -6.48 3.37 -2.58
C ASP A 75 -5.68 2.26 -3.26
N THR A 76 -5.34 1.19 -2.52
CA THR A 76 -4.64 0.00 -3.04
C THR A 76 -5.64 -0.91 -3.73
N TYR A 77 -6.80 -1.13 -3.10
CA TYR A 77 -7.93 -1.88 -3.66
C TYR A 77 -8.34 -1.33 -5.03
N ASP A 78 -8.71 -0.05 -5.14
CA ASP A 78 -9.18 0.55 -6.39
C ASP A 78 -8.19 0.43 -7.57
N LYS A 79 -6.90 0.28 -7.27
CA LYS A 79 -5.84 0.20 -8.29
C LYS A 79 -5.48 -1.21 -8.71
N THR A 80 -5.87 -2.22 -7.93
CA THR A 80 -5.35 -3.59 -8.07
C THR A 80 -6.45 -4.66 -8.02
N ALA A 81 -7.65 -4.34 -7.53
CA ALA A 81 -8.78 -5.26 -7.44
C ALA A 81 -9.20 -5.79 -8.82
N ASN A 82 -9.42 -4.91 -9.81
CA ASN A 82 -9.80 -5.35 -11.16
C ASN A 82 -8.81 -6.35 -11.78
N PHE A 83 -7.51 -6.15 -11.54
CA PHE A 83 -6.48 -7.06 -12.02
C PHE A 83 -6.57 -8.42 -11.31
N ILE A 84 -6.93 -8.44 -10.02
CA ILE A 84 -7.04 -9.68 -9.23
C ILE A 84 -8.37 -10.41 -9.49
N ASP A 85 -9.46 -9.67 -9.71
CA ASP A 85 -10.76 -10.21 -10.09
C ASP A 85 -10.69 -10.95 -11.43
N GLU A 86 -9.84 -10.51 -12.36
CA GLU A 86 -9.56 -11.22 -13.63
C GLU A 86 -9.01 -12.64 -13.42
N TYR A 87 -8.43 -12.94 -12.25
CA TYR A 87 -7.88 -14.25 -11.89
C TYR A 87 -8.80 -15.09 -10.99
N ASN A 88 -10.03 -14.62 -10.74
CA ASN A 88 -11.06 -15.34 -9.98
C ASN A 88 -10.62 -15.74 -8.54
N ILE A 89 -9.74 -14.95 -7.94
CA ILE A 89 -9.25 -15.14 -6.56
C ILE A 89 -10.25 -14.51 -5.59
N MET A 90 -10.54 -15.17 -4.45
CA MET A 90 -11.39 -14.58 -3.43
C MET A 90 -10.70 -13.36 -2.78
N ILE A 91 -11.22 -12.17 -3.09
CA ILE A 91 -10.85 -10.93 -2.39
C ILE A 91 -11.70 -10.83 -1.13
N LYS A 92 -11.05 -10.72 0.03
CA LYS A 92 -11.76 -10.45 1.28
C LYS A 92 -12.32 -9.03 1.26
N GLU A 93 -13.59 -8.88 1.63
CA GLU A 93 -14.24 -7.58 1.74
C GLU A 93 -13.44 -6.62 2.63
N LEU A 94 -13.36 -5.35 2.21
CA LEU A 94 -12.68 -4.33 3.00
C LEU A 94 -13.40 -4.08 4.31
N ASP A 95 -12.63 -3.97 5.39
CA ASP A 95 -13.16 -3.60 6.69
C ASP A 95 -13.93 -2.26 6.61
N GLN A 96 -15.12 -2.21 7.21
CA GLN A 96 -16.01 -1.03 7.21
C GLN A 96 -15.28 0.27 7.59
N HIS A 97 -14.42 0.21 8.61
CA HIS A 97 -13.62 1.34 9.06
C HIS A 97 -12.69 1.91 7.96
N VAL A 98 -12.14 1.03 7.11
CA VAL A 98 -11.28 1.44 5.97
C VAL A 98 -12.13 2.16 4.93
N LEU A 99 -13.31 1.63 4.61
CA LEU A 99 -14.27 2.28 3.71
C LEU A 99 -14.64 3.67 4.22
N ASP A 100 -15.01 3.77 5.50
CA ASP A 100 -15.40 5.02 6.16
C ASP A 100 -14.27 6.05 6.11
N TYR A 101 -13.04 5.62 6.44
CA TYR A 101 -11.90 6.52 6.49
C TYR A 101 -11.56 7.08 5.10
N TYR A 102 -11.40 6.21 4.09
CA TYR A 102 -10.93 6.63 2.77
C TYR A 102 -12.00 7.40 2.00
N ASN A 103 -13.28 7.00 2.08
CA ASN A 103 -14.37 7.75 1.45
C ASN A 103 -14.55 9.12 2.10
N THR A 104 -14.51 9.22 3.43
CA THR A 104 -14.60 10.51 4.14
C THR A 104 -13.39 11.41 3.82
N LYS A 105 -12.19 10.85 3.71
CA LYS A 105 -10.97 11.57 3.32
C LYS A 105 -11.10 12.13 1.90
N ARG A 106 -11.54 11.32 0.93
CA ARG A 106 -11.75 11.73 -0.47
C ARG A 106 -12.84 12.79 -0.58
N TYR A 107 -13.95 12.61 0.13
CA TYR A 107 -15.05 13.57 0.18
C TYR A 107 -14.58 14.94 0.66
N ARG A 108 -13.87 14.99 1.79
CA ARG A 108 -13.33 16.24 2.35
C ARG A 108 -12.32 16.89 1.41
N LYS A 109 -11.43 16.10 0.79
CA LYS A 109 -10.47 16.61 -0.21
C LYS A 109 -11.21 17.25 -1.39
N SER A 110 -12.25 16.59 -1.91
CA SER A 110 -13.05 17.15 -3.00
C SER A 110 -13.75 18.44 -2.57
N ARG A 111 -14.33 18.52 -1.37
CA ARG A 111 -14.93 19.76 -0.85
C ARG A 111 -13.91 20.91 -0.80
N THR A 112 -12.68 20.66 -0.37
CA THR A 112 -11.61 21.66 -0.42
C THR A 112 -11.28 22.07 -1.86
N SER A 113 -11.17 21.13 -2.79
CA SER A 113 -10.97 21.45 -4.21
C SER A 113 -12.15 22.24 -4.80
N GLN A 114 -13.40 21.97 -4.39
CA GLN A 114 -14.57 22.76 -4.79
C GLN A 114 -14.46 24.20 -4.29
N THR A 115 -14.07 24.41 -3.03
CA THR A 115 -13.90 25.78 -2.50
C THR A 115 -12.81 26.55 -3.25
N LEU A 116 -11.71 25.88 -3.63
CA LEU A 116 -10.65 26.47 -4.44
C LEU A 116 -11.12 26.76 -5.87
N ALA A 117 -11.94 25.89 -6.44
CA ALA A 117 -12.55 26.11 -7.75
C ALA A 117 -13.44 27.35 -7.75
N VAL A 118 -14.34 27.47 -6.77
CA VAL A 118 -15.21 28.65 -6.62
C VAL A 118 -14.37 29.91 -6.45
N ALA A 119 -13.37 29.90 -5.56
CA ALA A 119 -12.48 31.05 -5.38
C ALA A 119 -11.72 31.41 -6.66
N GLY A 120 -11.20 30.41 -7.39
CA GLY A 120 -10.51 30.59 -8.67
C GLY A 120 -11.40 31.22 -9.73
N TRP A 121 -12.64 30.74 -9.87
CA TRP A 121 -13.62 31.33 -10.79
C TRP A 121 -14.05 32.75 -10.37
N THR A 122 -14.22 33.01 -9.08
CA THR A 122 -14.51 34.36 -8.58
C THR A 122 -13.37 35.34 -8.92
N LEU A 123 -12.11 34.93 -8.73
CA LEU A 123 -10.94 35.74 -9.10
C LEU A 123 -10.80 35.93 -10.62
N ALA A 124 -11.17 34.92 -11.39
CA ALA A 124 -11.19 34.96 -12.85
C ALA A 124 -12.20 35.98 -13.39
N VAL A 125 -13.37 36.08 -12.75
CA VAL A 125 -14.43 37.02 -13.14
C VAL A 125 -14.20 38.43 -12.60
N ALA A 126 -13.77 38.57 -11.33
CA ALA A 126 -13.73 39.87 -10.65
C ALA A 126 -12.35 40.55 -10.66
N GLY A 127 -11.27 39.80 -10.82
CA GLY A 127 -9.91 40.27 -10.52
C GLY A 127 -8.97 40.29 -11.72
N ASN A 128 -8.69 39.11 -12.30
CA ASN A 128 -7.69 38.99 -13.37
C ASN A 128 -7.99 37.81 -14.32
N PRO A 129 -8.01 38.04 -15.64
CA PRO A 129 -8.30 37.00 -16.63
C PRO A 129 -7.30 35.84 -16.64
N ILE A 130 -6.08 36.00 -16.11
CA ILE A 130 -5.09 34.91 -15.98
C ILE A 130 -5.66 33.72 -15.16
N PHE A 131 -6.55 33.98 -14.21
CA PHE A 131 -7.17 32.92 -13.41
C PHE A 131 -8.12 32.02 -14.21
N TRP A 132 -8.57 32.42 -15.40
CA TRP A 132 -9.33 31.53 -16.31
C TRP A 132 -8.51 30.32 -16.76
N ALA A 133 -7.19 30.47 -16.89
CA ALA A 133 -6.31 29.37 -17.27
C ALA A 133 -6.13 28.34 -16.14
N VAL A 134 -6.25 28.77 -14.87
CA VAL A 134 -5.92 27.94 -13.70
C VAL A 134 -7.17 27.41 -12.99
N ALA A 135 -8.29 28.13 -13.00
CA ALA A 135 -9.55 27.74 -12.36
C ALA A 135 -10.12 26.36 -12.79
N PRO A 136 -9.94 25.88 -14.03
CA PRO A 136 -10.39 24.53 -14.42
C PRO A 136 -9.68 23.38 -13.68
N ILE A 137 -8.44 23.58 -13.21
CA ILE A 137 -7.66 22.54 -12.54
C ILE A 137 -8.32 22.08 -11.22
N PRO A 138 -8.60 22.94 -10.23
CA PRO A 138 -9.30 22.52 -9.02
C PRO A 138 -10.72 22.04 -9.30
N THR A 139 -11.38 22.55 -10.36
CA THR A 139 -12.72 22.12 -10.79
C THR A 139 -12.72 20.65 -11.24
N THR A 140 -11.79 20.29 -12.14
CA THR A 140 -11.63 18.92 -12.64
C THR A 140 -11.21 17.97 -11.53
N GLN A 141 -10.26 18.37 -10.67
CA GLN A 141 -9.85 17.59 -9.50
C GLN A 141 -11.01 17.32 -8.53
N ALA A 142 -11.85 18.32 -8.24
CA ALA A 142 -13.03 18.15 -7.41
C ALA A 142 -14.02 17.15 -8.00
N ALA A 143 -14.33 17.30 -9.29
CA ALA A 143 -15.29 16.45 -10.00
C ALA A 143 -14.84 14.99 -10.06
N LEU A 144 -13.58 14.74 -10.45
CA LEU A 144 -13.01 13.40 -10.51
C LEU A 144 -12.97 12.74 -9.14
N THR A 145 -12.54 13.47 -8.11
CA THR A 145 -12.48 12.93 -6.75
C THR A 145 -13.88 12.64 -6.19
N MET A 146 -14.88 13.49 -6.46
CA MET A 146 -16.27 13.25 -6.01
C MET A 146 -16.92 12.04 -6.67
N LYS A 147 -16.59 11.73 -7.92
CA LYS A 147 -17.10 10.53 -8.60
C LYS A 147 -16.60 9.22 -7.97
N GLN A 148 -15.42 9.27 -7.33
CA GLN A 148 -14.79 8.12 -6.68
C GLN A 148 -15.15 7.97 -5.20
N VAL A 149 -16.08 8.80 -4.70
CA VAL A 149 -16.53 8.76 -3.30
C VAL A 149 -17.85 8.01 -3.25
N ASP A 150 -17.87 6.94 -2.46
CA ASP A 150 -19.13 6.37 -2.02
C ASP A 150 -19.67 7.18 -0.84
N LYS A 151 -20.84 7.78 -1.02
CA LYS A 151 -21.48 8.65 -0.02
C LYS A 151 -22.09 7.86 1.13
N ALA A 152 -22.35 6.56 0.96
CA ALA A 152 -22.88 5.71 2.02
C ALA A 152 -21.91 5.62 3.22
N TYR A 153 -20.61 5.74 2.95
CA TYR A 153 -19.53 5.61 3.93
C TYR A 153 -18.93 6.96 4.37
N VAL A 154 -19.61 8.08 4.10
CA VAL A 154 -19.12 9.40 4.51
C VAL A 154 -19.58 9.71 5.92
N LEU A 155 -18.61 9.82 6.83
CA LEU A 155 -18.84 10.09 8.24
C LEU A 155 -19.07 11.58 8.54
N ASN A 156 -19.81 11.84 9.61
CA ASN A 156 -20.02 13.17 10.15
C ASN A 156 -18.75 13.75 10.80
N GLY A 157 -18.78 15.03 11.14
CA GLY A 157 -17.60 15.75 11.66
C GLY A 157 -16.98 15.17 12.94
N SER A 158 -17.80 14.73 13.88
CA SER A 158 -17.39 14.10 15.14
C SER A 158 -16.83 12.69 14.90
N GLU A 159 -17.57 11.86 14.17
CA GLU A 159 -17.19 10.49 13.79
C GLU A 159 -15.89 10.46 13.00
N TRP A 160 -15.71 11.38 12.04
CA TRP A 160 -14.48 11.52 11.28
C TRP A 160 -13.25 11.76 12.17
N LYS A 161 -13.38 12.56 13.23
CA LYS A 161 -12.24 12.81 14.15
C LYS A 161 -11.85 11.53 14.89
N ALA A 162 -12.84 10.73 15.33
CA ALA A 162 -12.60 9.45 15.98
C ALA A 162 -11.97 8.43 15.02
N CYS A 163 -12.55 8.24 13.84
CA CYS A 163 -12.03 7.37 12.77
C CYS A 163 -10.61 7.78 12.34
N LYS A 164 -10.35 9.08 12.17
CA LYS A 164 -9.01 9.59 11.84
C LYS A 164 -7.99 9.31 12.96
N LYS A 165 -8.39 9.36 14.23
CA LYS A 165 -7.52 9.03 15.37
C LYS A 165 -7.18 7.54 15.37
N PHE A 166 -8.19 6.69 15.24
CA PHE A 166 -8.01 5.24 15.14
C PHE A 166 -7.10 4.85 13.97
N GLN A 167 -7.33 5.43 12.78
CA GLN A 167 -6.48 5.15 11.61
C GLN A 167 -5.03 5.59 11.83
N LYS A 168 -4.80 6.72 12.50
CA LYS A 168 -3.44 7.18 12.84
C LYS A 168 -2.75 6.21 13.80
N GLU A 169 -3.47 5.70 14.79
CA GLU A 169 -2.96 4.69 15.74
C GLU A 169 -2.65 3.38 15.01
N LYS A 170 -3.54 2.91 14.13
CA LYS A 170 -3.30 1.73 13.27
C LYS A 170 -2.04 1.91 12.44
N ILE A 171 -1.90 3.03 11.73
CA ILE A 171 -0.70 3.32 10.92
C ILE A 171 0.56 3.39 11.79
N LYS A 172 0.47 3.96 13.00
CA LYS A 172 1.61 4.01 13.92
C LYS A 172 2.05 2.60 14.32
N ALA A 173 1.11 1.74 14.71
CA ALA A 173 1.39 0.35 15.04
C ALA A 173 2.00 -0.42 13.85
N LEU A 174 1.50 -0.20 12.63
CA LEU A 174 2.07 -0.80 11.42
C LEU A 174 3.50 -0.31 11.15
N LYS A 175 3.79 0.96 11.39
CA LYS A 175 5.15 1.51 11.27
C LYS A 175 6.10 0.92 12.31
N GLU A 176 5.65 0.79 13.55
CA GLU A 176 6.43 0.19 14.64
C GLU A 176 6.74 -1.29 14.32
N LYS A 177 5.76 -2.06 13.83
CA LYS A 177 5.99 -3.44 13.34
C LYS A 177 7.00 -3.49 12.18
N ALA A 178 6.87 -2.59 11.20
CA ALA A 178 7.78 -2.54 10.07
C ALA A 178 9.22 -2.16 10.48
N GLN A 179 9.39 -1.35 11.53
CA GLN A 179 10.70 -1.02 12.09
C GLN A 179 11.32 -2.21 12.83
N GLN A 180 10.55 -2.90 13.67
CA GLN A 180 10.99 -4.12 14.35
C GLN A 180 11.44 -5.20 13.35
N ASN A 181 10.67 -5.42 12.28
CA ASN A 181 11.03 -6.38 11.23
C ASN A 181 12.30 -6.00 10.45
N LYS A 182 12.66 -4.71 10.39
CA LYS A 182 13.95 -4.27 9.82
C LYS A 182 15.10 -4.50 10.80
N GLU A 183 14.90 -4.16 12.07
CA GLU A 183 15.91 -4.35 13.12
C GLU A 183 16.25 -5.84 13.34
N VAL A 184 15.26 -6.74 13.24
CA VAL A 184 15.51 -8.20 13.29
C VAL A 184 16.40 -8.65 12.12
N LYS A 185 16.11 -8.17 10.89
CA LYS A 185 16.90 -8.50 9.69
C LYS A 185 18.31 -7.87 9.68
N GLU A 186 18.51 -6.78 10.43
CA GLU A 186 19.79 -6.08 10.55
C GLU A 186 20.56 -6.45 11.83
N SER A 187 20.00 -7.31 12.70
CA SER A 187 20.71 -7.76 13.90
C SER A 187 21.89 -8.66 13.50
N PRO A 188 23.13 -8.42 14.01
CA PRO A 188 24.32 -9.17 13.61
C PRO A 188 24.30 -10.67 13.99
N PHE A 189 23.30 -11.12 14.72
CA PHE A 189 23.26 -12.45 15.34
C PHE A 189 22.58 -13.54 14.49
N GLU A 190 21.82 -13.18 13.44
CA GLU A 190 21.16 -14.18 12.57
C GLU A 190 21.98 -14.61 11.35
N ILE A 191 23.13 -13.97 11.08
CA ILE A 191 24.01 -14.36 9.96
C ILE A 191 24.76 -15.69 10.25
N TYR A 192 24.75 -16.20 11.48
CA TYR A 192 25.54 -17.38 11.88
C TYR A 192 24.76 -18.69 12.09
N ARG A 193 23.53 -18.85 11.58
CA ARG A 193 22.79 -20.13 11.72
C ARG A 193 22.55 -20.95 10.46
N LEU A 194 22.97 -20.49 9.27
CA LEU A 194 22.81 -21.27 8.02
C LEU A 194 24.11 -21.80 7.42
N SER A 195 25.19 -21.88 8.21
CA SER A 195 26.41 -22.63 7.85
C SER A 195 26.68 -23.75 8.85
N SER A 196 25.73 -24.67 9.02
CA SER A 196 26.08 -26.00 9.51
C SER A 196 26.10 -26.93 8.30
N PRO A 197 27.26 -27.54 7.96
CA PRO A 197 27.31 -28.50 6.87
C PRO A 197 26.54 -29.75 7.26
N THR A 198 25.64 -30.18 6.38
CA THR A 198 24.90 -31.45 6.45
C THR A 198 25.88 -32.64 6.56
N PRO A 199 25.65 -33.62 7.45
CA PRO A 199 26.53 -34.79 7.57
C PRO A 199 26.10 -35.87 6.59
N TYR A 200 26.34 -35.68 5.29
CA TYR A 200 26.22 -36.76 4.31
C TYR A 200 27.18 -36.49 3.15
N GLN A 201 28.35 -37.14 3.21
CA GLN A 201 29.05 -37.82 2.11
C GLN A 201 30.53 -37.93 2.45
N GLU A 202 30.96 -39.11 2.91
CA GLU A 202 32.26 -39.68 2.55
C GLU A 202 32.25 -41.20 2.89
N HIS A 203 31.38 -41.92 2.18
CA HIS A 203 31.74 -43.24 1.70
C HIS A 203 32.64 -43.00 0.49
N PHE A 204 33.96 -43.15 0.62
CA PHE A 204 34.91 -43.61 -0.42
C PHE A 204 36.35 -43.37 0.07
N ASN A 205 36.92 -44.38 0.74
CA ASN A 205 38.33 -44.82 0.62
C ASN A 205 38.68 -45.74 1.81
N LYS A 206 38.16 -46.96 1.74
CA LYS A 206 38.81 -48.14 2.32
C LYS A 206 38.97 -49.13 1.18
N ASN A 207 40.08 -49.02 0.45
CA ASN A 207 40.74 -50.05 -0.35
C ASN A 207 41.90 -49.35 -1.08
N LEU A 208 43.09 -49.98 -1.06
CA LEU A 208 44.43 -49.47 -1.43
C LEU A 208 45.13 -48.84 -0.20
N GLU A 209 46.17 -49.37 0.42
CA GLU A 209 47.23 -50.35 0.12
C GLU A 209 47.64 -51.00 1.47
N ILE A 210 47.76 -52.33 1.57
CA ILE A 210 49.02 -53.10 1.70
C ILE A 210 50.08 -52.44 2.60
#